data_AF-A0A7S0VW12-F1
#
_entry.id   AF-A0A7S0VW12-F1
#
_cell.length_a   1.000
_cell.length_b   1.000
_cell.length_c   1.000
_cell.angle_alpha   90.00
_cell.angle_beta   90.00
_cell.angle_gamma   90.00
#
_symmetry.space_group_name_H-M   'P 1'
#
loop_
_entity.id
_entity.type
_entity.pdbx_description
1 polymer ?
#
loop_
_entity_poly.entity_id
_entity_poly.type
_entity_poly.pdbx_seq_one_letter_code
_entity_poly.pdbx_strand_id
1 'polypeptide(L)'
;GAWKPKREAASKWAMRVFKAPYGVSLSVVPSLRQMDYVGEATVPSVDFVSLGQFRQAVPATPGSNYAWAFYGSVEVDKAGSYSVCATSDDGSYVFVDGGMVVDNDGLHGPRKVCRSVRLSEGKHKVMTDGFQRYGGAYMRLTWNGPDTGGVERLMPSQGAWKPKR
;
A
#
# COMPACT_ATOMS: atom_id res chain seq x y z
N GLY A 1 -31.36 -24.61 4.63
CA GLY A 1 -31.34 -23.14 4.51
C GLY A 1 -30.32 -22.76 3.46
N ALA A 2 -30.70 -21.95 2.47
CA ALA A 2 -29.79 -21.57 1.39
C ALA A 2 -28.65 -20.68 1.92
N TRP A 3 -27.40 -21.10 1.68
CA TRP A 3 -26.21 -20.27 1.87
C TRP A 3 -26.33 -19.03 0.97
N LYS A 4 -26.32 -17.84 1.57
CA LYS A 4 -26.17 -16.60 0.82
C LYS A 4 -24.70 -16.21 0.89
N PRO A 5 -24.01 -15.99 -0.24
CA PRO A 5 -22.67 -15.42 -0.20
C PRO A 5 -22.76 -14.06 0.51
N LYS A 6 -21.97 -13.88 1.56
CA LYS A 6 -21.82 -12.60 2.23
C LYS A 6 -21.28 -11.66 1.16
N ARG A 7 -22.06 -10.66 0.74
CA ARG A 7 -21.60 -9.65 -0.21
C ARG A 7 -20.38 -8.99 0.45
N GLU A 8 -19.17 -9.29 -0.03
CA GLU A 8 -17.97 -8.66 0.49
C GLU A 8 -18.15 -7.15 0.38
N ALA A 9 -17.91 -6.44 1.48
CA ALA A 9 -17.94 -4.99 1.45
C ALA A 9 -16.92 -4.50 0.41
N ALA A 10 -17.25 -3.43 -0.31
CA ALA A 10 -16.31 -2.85 -1.25
C ALA A 10 -15.00 -2.50 -0.53
N SER A 11 -13.87 -2.91 -1.11
CA SER A 11 -12.54 -2.67 -0.55
C SER A 11 -12.27 -1.18 -0.37
N LYS A 12 -11.64 -0.79 0.75
CA LYS A 12 -11.38 0.60 1.12
C LYS A 12 -10.02 0.77 1.79
N TRP A 13 -9.14 1.50 1.14
CA TRP A 13 -7.84 1.93 1.65
C TRP A 13 -7.86 3.44 1.91
N ALA A 14 -7.31 3.88 3.04
CA ALA A 14 -6.98 5.29 3.22
C ALA A 14 -5.62 5.57 2.58
N MET A 15 -5.57 6.54 1.70
CA MET A 15 -4.35 7.03 1.06
C MET A 15 -4.02 8.41 1.61
N ARG A 16 -2.74 8.66 1.89
CA ARG A 16 -2.19 9.99 2.16
C ARG A 16 -1.02 10.25 1.23
N VAL A 17 -0.90 11.50 0.78
CA VAL A 17 0.22 11.97 -0.04
C VAL A 17 0.93 13.09 0.71
N PHE A 18 2.25 13.09 0.59
CA PHE A 18 3.15 14.08 1.17
C PHE A 18 4.15 14.52 0.11
N LYS A 19 4.72 15.71 0.25
CA LYS A 19 5.82 16.19 -0.59
C LYS A 19 7.06 16.42 0.28
N ALA A 20 8.23 16.28 -0.32
CA ALA A 20 9.47 16.61 0.34
C ALA A 20 9.56 18.15 0.54
N PRO A 21 10.15 18.61 1.66
CA PRO A 21 10.48 20.02 1.83
C PRO A 21 11.38 20.54 0.71
N TYR A 22 11.38 21.86 0.50
CA TYR A 22 12.23 22.47 -0.52
C TYR A 22 13.71 22.10 -0.33
N GLY A 23 14.37 21.70 -1.43
CA GLY A 23 15.78 21.28 -1.42
C GLY A 23 16.03 19.82 -1.02
N VAL A 24 15.02 19.08 -0.57
CA VAL A 24 15.16 17.66 -0.22
C VAL A 24 14.95 16.77 -1.45
N SER A 25 15.93 15.93 -1.75
CA SER A 25 15.82 14.86 -2.75
C SER A 25 15.67 13.52 -2.07
N LEU A 26 14.57 12.82 -2.34
CA LEU A 26 14.32 11.49 -1.77
C LEU A 26 15.20 10.45 -2.46
N SER A 27 15.76 9.52 -1.68
CA SER A 27 16.49 8.35 -2.18
C SER A 27 16.17 7.07 -1.43
N VAL A 28 15.39 7.19 -0.36
CA VAL A 28 14.88 6.15 0.52
C VAL A 28 13.49 6.56 1.02
N VAL A 29 12.69 5.62 1.51
CA VAL A 29 11.37 5.90 2.11
C VAL A 29 11.58 6.86 3.31
N PRO A 30 11.01 8.08 3.27
CA PRO A 30 11.25 9.07 4.30
C PRO A 30 10.39 8.81 5.54
N SER A 31 10.80 9.37 6.67
CA SER A 31 9.87 9.54 7.79
C SER A 31 8.77 10.52 7.38
N LEU A 32 7.53 10.06 7.27
CA LEU A 32 6.39 10.89 6.85
C LEU A 32 6.10 12.05 7.83
N ARG A 33 6.62 12.00 9.05
CA ARG A 33 6.53 13.11 10.02
C ARG A 33 7.38 14.31 9.62
N GLN A 34 8.39 14.12 8.77
CA GLN A 34 9.27 15.17 8.25
C GLN A 34 8.84 15.70 6.89
N MET A 35 7.72 15.20 6.35
CA MET A 35 7.23 15.53 5.03
C MET A 35 6.04 16.50 5.12
N ASP A 36 5.89 17.35 4.12
CA ASP A 36 4.75 18.27 4.04
C ASP A 36 3.51 17.52 3.57
N TYR A 37 2.42 17.59 4.33
CA TYR A 37 1.15 16.97 3.95
C TYR A 37 0.55 17.61 2.69
N VAL A 38 0.15 16.80 1.72
CA VAL A 38 -0.45 17.25 0.44
C VAL A 38 -1.96 17.00 0.43
N GLY A 39 -2.39 15.79 0.81
CA GLY A 39 -3.80 15.43 0.77
C GLY A 39 -4.05 13.97 1.12
N GLU A 40 -5.33 13.60 1.19
CA GLU A 40 -5.75 12.24 1.47
C GLU A 40 -6.99 11.85 0.67
N ALA A 41 -7.17 10.55 0.46
CA ALA A 41 -8.30 9.97 -0.26
C ALA A 41 -8.69 8.62 0.33
N THR A 42 -9.88 8.13 -0.04
CA THR A 42 -10.24 6.71 0.13
C THR A 42 -10.26 6.06 -1.25
N VAL A 43 -9.52 4.97 -1.42
CA VAL A 43 -9.31 4.32 -2.72
C VAL A 43 -9.69 2.84 -2.64
N PRO A 44 -10.18 2.23 -3.73
CA PRO A 44 -10.68 0.85 -3.68
C PRO A 44 -9.55 -0.19 -3.56
N SER A 45 -8.36 0.15 -4.03
CA SER A 45 -7.19 -0.73 -4.03
C SER A 45 -5.90 0.09 -4.00
N VAL A 46 -4.80 -0.54 -3.59
CA VAL A 46 -3.45 -0.04 -3.85
C VAL A 46 -3.02 -0.58 -5.21
N ASP A 47 -3.45 0.12 -6.27
CA ASP A 47 -3.14 -0.22 -7.67
C ASP A 47 -2.96 1.04 -8.52
N PHE A 48 -1.80 1.68 -8.38
CA PHE A 48 -1.42 2.91 -9.05
C PHE A 48 -0.26 2.62 -9.98
N VAL A 49 -0.44 2.81 -11.28
CA VAL A 49 0.55 2.55 -12.33
C VAL A 49 0.99 3.83 -13.04
N SER A 50 0.55 5.00 -12.58
CA SER A 50 0.98 6.30 -13.10
C SER A 50 0.71 7.45 -12.13
N LEU A 51 1.43 8.56 -12.31
CA LEU A 51 1.17 9.82 -11.60
C LEU A 51 -0.25 10.35 -11.84
N GLY A 52 -0.82 10.07 -13.02
CA GLY A 52 -2.20 10.45 -13.36
C GLY A 52 -3.21 9.85 -12.37
N GLN A 53 -3.04 8.58 -11.98
CA GLN A 53 -3.91 7.94 -11.00
C GLN A 53 -3.70 8.47 -9.58
N PHE A 54 -2.46 8.79 -9.21
CA PHE A 54 -2.20 9.50 -7.95
C PHE A 54 -2.93 10.84 -7.92
N ARG A 55 -2.92 11.60 -9.02
CA ARG A 55 -3.64 12.88 -9.14
C ARG A 55 -5.16 12.74 -9.23
N GLN A 56 -5.67 11.63 -9.74
CA GLN A 56 -7.10 11.32 -9.67
C GLN A 56 -7.55 11.15 -8.21
N ALA A 57 -6.73 10.52 -7.36
CA ALA A 57 -7.02 10.37 -5.94
C ALA A 57 -6.74 11.64 -5.13
N VAL A 58 -5.58 12.26 -5.34
CA VAL A 58 -5.12 13.49 -4.65
C VAL A 58 -4.58 14.48 -5.71
N PRO A 59 -5.40 15.42 -6.20
CA PRO A 59 -5.05 16.31 -7.31
C PRO A 59 -3.75 17.11 -7.16
N ALA A 60 -3.41 17.48 -5.92
CA ALA A 60 -2.21 18.24 -5.60
C ALA A 60 -0.91 17.41 -5.56
N THR A 61 -0.93 16.13 -5.94
CA THR A 61 0.29 15.28 -5.96
C THR A 61 1.34 15.88 -6.91
N PRO A 62 2.55 16.21 -6.42
CA PRO A 62 3.59 16.82 -7.25
C PRO A 62 4.18 15.81 -8.24
N GLY A 63 4.95 16.29 -9.21
CA GLY A 63 5.55 15.42 -10.24
C GLY A 63 6.82 14.70 -9.79
N SER A 64 7.37 15.07 -8.63
CA SER A 64 8.64 14.57 -8.11
C SER A 64 8.70 14.76 -6.60
N ASN A 65 9.60 14.02 -5.95
CA ASN A 65 9.86 14.06 -4.51
C ASN A 65 8.59 14.06 -3.65
N TYR A 66 7.75 13.06 -3.85
CA TYR A 66 6.59 12.82 -2.99
C TYR A 66 6.63 11.45 -2.36
N ALA A 67 5.89 11.31 -1.28
CA ALA A 67 5.68 10.07 -0.57
C ALA A 67 4.19 9.77 -0.46
N TRP A 68 3.88 8.49 -0.26
CA TRP A 68 2.54 8.02 0.02
C TRP A 68 2.52 7.16 1.28
N ALA A 69 1.34 7.07 1.86
CA ALA A 69 1.00 6.02 2.81
C ALA A 69 -0.39 5.49 2.48
N PHE A 70 -0.50 4.17 2.40
CA PHE A 70 -1.78 3.48 2.35
C PHE A 70 -2.01 2.73 3.65
N TYR A 71 -3.21 2.85 4.19
CA TYR A 71 -3.64 2.14 5.40
C TYR A 71 -4.92 1.36 5.14
N GLY A 72 -4.89 0.10 5.52
CA GLY A 72 -6.02 -0.81 5.36
C GLY A 72 -6.03 -1.89 6.43
N SER A 73 -7.01 -2.77 6.31
CA SER A 73 -7.08 -3.97 7.11
C SER A 73 -7.59 -5.13 6.27
N VAL A 74 -6.83 -6.21 6.23
CA VAL A 74 -7.20 -7.44 5.54
C VAL A 74 -7.85 -8.38 6.54
N GLU A 75 -8.95 -9.02 6.14
CA GLU A 75 -9.54 -10.14 6.89
C GLU A 75 -8.96 -11.43 6.30
N VAL A 76 -8.44 -12.29 7.17
CA VAL A 76 -7.90 -13.60 6.81
C VAL A 76 -8.89 -14.66 7.28
N ASP A 77 -9.49 -15.38 6.32
CA ASP A 77 -10.48 -16.43 6.62
C ASP A 77 -9.82 -17.77 6.92
N LYS A 78 -8.62 -18.01 6.37
CA LYS A 78 -7.85 -19.25 6.58
C LYS A 78 -6.43 -18.90 7.01
N ALA A 79 -6.07 -19.30 8.22
CA ALA A 79 -4.69 -19.16 8.70
C ALA A 79 -3.70 -19.88 7.78
N GLY A 80 -2.50 -19.32 7.64
CA GLY A 80 -1.44 -19.98 6.88
C GLY A 80 -0.35 -19.03 6.39
N SER A 81 0.44 -19.53 5.45
CA SER A 81 1.48 -18.75 4.80
C SER A 81 0.91 -17.97 3.62
N TYR A 82 1.12 -16.66 3.64
CA TYR A 82 0.78 -15.73 2.57
C TYR A 82 2.05 -15.16 1.98
N SER A 83 2.09 -14.97 0.66
CA SER A 83 3.10 -14.16 -0.01
C SER A 83 2.52 -12.78 -0.24
N VAL A 84 3.14 -11.76 0.35
CA VAL A 84 2.80 -10.34 0.17
C VAL A 84 3.80 -9.74 -0.79
N CYS A 85 3.32 -9.06 -1.82
CA CYS A 85 4.14 -8.46 -2.86
C CYS A 85 3.85 -6.97 -3.00
N ALA A 86 4.92 -6.17 -3.06
CA ALA A 86 4.86 -4.77 -3.44
C ALA A 86 5.58 -4.56 -4.77
N THR A 87 4.95 -3.87 -5.71
CA THR A 87 5.61 -3.33 -6.89
C THR A 87 5.62 -1.82 -6.77
N SER A 88 6.80 -1.18 -6.80
CA SER A 88 6.89 0.28 -6.70
C SER A 88 7.96 0.89 -7.61
N ASP A 89 7.78 2.18 -7.91
CA ASP A 89 8.72 3.10 -8.56
C ASP A 89 8.54 4.48 -7.90
N ASP A 90 9.45 4.95 -7.02
CA ASP A 90 10.68 4.33 -6.50
C ASP A 90 10.36 3.35 -5.33
N GLY A 91 10.96 3.55 -4.15
CA GLY A 91 10.97 2.59 -3.06
C GLY A 91 9.69 2.53 -2.24
N SER A 92 9.47 1.38 -1.59
CA SER A 92 8.35 1.17 -0.67
C SER A 92 8.67 0.18 0.45
N TYR A 93 7.90 0.29 1.53
CA TYR A 93 7.80 -0.70 2.59
C TYR A 93 6.37 -1.24 2.67
N VAL A 94 6.23 -2.48 3.16
CA VAL A 94 4.94 -3.03 3.59
C VAL A 94 5.06 -3.54 5.01
N PHE A 95 4.12 -3.15 5.85
CA PHE A 95 3.98 -3.57 7.23
C PHE A 95 2.67 -4.33 7.42
N VAL A 96 2.74 -5.45 8.14
CA VAL A 96 1.56 -6.19 8.62
C VAL A 96 1.63 -6.26 10.14
N ASP A 97 0.57 -5.81 10.80
CA ASP A 97 0.47 -5.66 12.26
C ASP A 97 1.64 -4.91 12.91
N GLY A 98 2.21 -3.95 12.17
CA GLY A 98 3.34 -3.14 12.60
C GLY A 98 4.71 -3.77 12.39
N GLY A 99 4.77 -5.05 12.00
CA GLY A 99 6.00 -5.71 11.56
C GLY A 99 6.28 -5.45 10.08
N MET A 100 7.51 -5.04 9.74
CA MET A 100 7.91 -4.89 8.34
C MET A 100 8.00 -6.27 7.68
N VAL A 101 7.25 -6.46 6.58
CA VAL A 101 7.20 -7.70 5.81
C VAL A 101 7.94 -7.57 4.50
N VAL A 102 7.75 -6.45 3.78
CA VAL A 102 8.45 -6.17 2.52
C VAL A 102 9.29 -4.92 2.69
N ASP A 103 10.57 -5.06 2.34
CA ASP A 103 11.50 -3.95 2.10
C ASP A 103 11.81 -3.92 0.60
N ASN A 104 11.37 -2.87 -0.06
CA ASN A 104 11.61 -2.57 -1.47
C ASN A 104 12.17 -1.16 -1.61
N ASP A 105 13.04 -0.72 -0.71
CA ASP A 105 13.53 0.67 -0.68
C ASP A 105 14.63 0.97 -1.71
N GLY A 106 14.97 2.25 -1.81
CA GLY A 106 15.99 2.80 -2.69
C GLY A 106 15.42 3.38 -3.98
N LEU A 107 16.32 3.95 -4.78
CA LEU A 107 16.00 4.41 -6.14
C LEU A 107 15.97 3.23 -7.10
N HIS A 108 14.87 3.12 -7.85
CA HIS A 108 14.71 2.10 -8.90
C HIS A 108 13.45 2.38 -9.72
N GLY A 109 13.46 1.95 -11.00
CA GLY A 109 12.23 1.83 -11.77
C GLY A 109 11.28 0.76 -11.21
N PRO A 110 10.20 0.38 -11.92
CA PRO A 110 9.20 -0.53 -11.37
C PRO A 110 9.80 -1.88 -10.96
N ARG A 111 9.84 -2.15 -9.66
CA ARG A 111 10.42 -3.37 -9.08
C ARG A 111 9.43 -4.04 -8.16
N LYS A 112 9.21 -5.34 -8.37
CA LYS A 112 8.37 -6.20 -7.52
C LYS A 112 9.22 -6.96 -6.50
N VAL A 113 8.88 -6.87 -5.23
CA VAL A 113 9.46 -7.68 -4.15
C VAL A 113 8.33 -8.41 -3.42
N CYS A 114 8.52 -9.72 -3.23
CA CYS A 114 7.59 -10.58 -2.49
C CYS A 114 8.26 -11.18 -1.25
N ARG A 115 7.51 -11.27 -0.16
CA ARG A 115 7.93 -11.90 1.10
C ARG A 115 6.81 -12.73 1.68
N SER A 116 7.18 -13.86 2.27
CA SER A 116 6.25 -14.75 2.96
C SER A 116 6.02 -14.27 4.39
N VAL A 117 4.77 -14.26 4.82
CA VAL A 117 4.33 -13.96 6.18
C VAL A 117 3.30 -14.99 6.61
N ARG A 118 3.36 -15.43 7.88
CA ARG A 118 2.30 -16.26 8.46
C ARG A 118 1.23 -15.37 9.05
N LEU A 119 -0.01 -15.57 8.63
CA LEU A 119 -1.18 -14.87 9.16
C LEU A 119 -2.09 -15.87 9.89
N SER A 120 -2.61 -15.46 11.03
CA SER A 120 -3.68 -16.15 11.73
C SER A 120 -5.03 -15.85 11.07
N GLU A 121 -6.09 -16.56 11.45
CA GLU A 121 -7.44 -16.13 11.10
C GLU A 121 -7.78 -14.82 11.81
N GLY A 122 -8.55 -13.97 11.13
CA GLY A 122 -9.03 -12.69 11.63
C GLY A 122 -8.39 -11.48 10.96
N LYS A 123 -8.51 -10.33 11.63
CA LYS A 123 -8.19 -9.02 11.06
C LYS A 123 -6.74 -8.62 11.27
N HIS A 124 -6.04 -8.33 10.19
CA HIS A 124 -4.66 -7.85 10.20
C HIS A 124 -4.58 -6.41 9.66
N LYS A 125 -3.82 -5.56 10.34
CA LYS A 125 -3.56 -4.18 9.88
C LYS A 125 -2.48 -4.20 8.81
N VAL A 126 -2.69 -3.46 7.73
CA VAL A 126 -1.69 -3.35 6.66
C VAL A 126 -1.41 -1.89 6.38
N MET A 127 -0.11 -1.57 6.29
CA MET A 127 0.38 -0.27 5.90
C MET A 127 1.40 -0.43 4.79
N THR A 128 1.39 0.47 3.81
CA THR A 128 2.50 0.59 2.87
C THR A 128 2.85 2.05 2.65
N ASP A 129 4.10 2.36 2.99
CA ASP A 129 4.71 3.66 2.80
C ASP A 129 5.66 3.58 1.62
N GLY A 130 5.83 4.66 0.88
CA GLY A 130 6.75 4.68 -0.24
C GLY A 130 6.97 6.07 -0.79
N PHE A 131 7.83 6.18 -1.80
CA PHE A 131 8.17 7.45 -2.40
C PHE A 131 8.43 7.34 -3.90
N GLN A 132 8.35 8.50 -4.56
CA GLN A 132 8.77 8.68 -5.94
C GLN A 132 9.58 9.97 -6.03
N ARG A 133 10.87 9.86 -6.39
CA ARG A 133 11.76 10.98 -6.63
C ARG A 133 11.49 11.64 -7.98
N TYR A 134 11.49 10.91 -9.09
CA TYR A 134 11.23 11.42 -10.45
C TYR A 134 10.89 10.30 -11.44
N GLY A 135 10.24 10.65 -12.56
CA GLY A 135 9.95 9.67 -13.62
C GLY A 135 8.55 9.07 -13.51
N GLY A 136 8.45 7.74 -13.64
CA GLY A 136 7.17 7.03 -13.71
C GLY A 136 6.68 6.57 -12.34
N ALA A 137 5.46 6.87 -11.93
CA ALA A 137 4.97 6.43 -10.62
C ALA A 137 4.38 5.02 -10.66
N TYR A 138 4.75 4.15 -9.72
CA TYR A 138 4.12 2.84 -9.54
C TYR A 138 3.97 2.51 -8.05
N MET A 139 2.81 2.00 -7.66
CA MET A 139 2.58 1.35 -6.37
C MET A 139 1.42 0.36 -6.50
N ARG A 140 1.72 -0.93 -6.36
CA ARG A 140 0.74 -2.03 -6.35
C ARG A 140 1.00 -2.96 -5.18
N LEU A 141 -0.04 -3.29 -4.43
CA LEU A 141 0.01 -4.26 -3.34
C LEU A 141 -0.82 -5.50 -3.68
N THR A 142 -0.16 -6.64 -3.79
CA THR A 142 -0.80 -7.93 -4.06
C THR A 142 -0.45 -8.95 -2.98
N TRP A 143 -1.23 -10.02 -2.94
CA TRP A 143 -1.01 -11.15 -2.06
C TRP A 143 -1.51 -12.45 -2.68
N ASN A 144 -0.99 -13.57 -2.20
CA ASN A 144 -1.54 -14.89 -2.45
C ASN A 144 -1.37 -15.81 -1.24
N GLY A 145 -2.30 -16.74 -1.05
CA GLY A 145 -2.27 -17.70 0.06
C GLY A 145 -3.54 -18.55 0.11
N PRO A 146 -3.83 -19.18 1.26
CA PRO A 146 -5.02 -20.00 1.47
C PRO A 146 -6.35 -19.34 1.03
N ASP A 147 -6.54 -18.05 1.33
CA ASP A 147 -7.78 -17.33 0.98
C ASP A 147 -7.92 -17.08 -0.53
N THR A 148 -6.81 -16.97 -1.24
CA THR A 148 -6.82 -16.73 -2.69
C THR A 148 -6.70 -18.01 -3.51
N GLY A 149 -6.69 -19.18 -2.86
CA GLY A 149 -6.40 -20.46 -3.51
C GLY A 149 -5.02 -20.50 -4.15
N GLY A 150 -4.06 -19.74 -3.61
CA GLY A 150 -2.70 -19.61 -4.14
C GLY A 150 -2.57 -18.68 -5.35
N VAL A 151 -3.66 -18.09 -5.85
CA VAL A 151 -3.63 -17.15 -6.98
C VAL A 151 -3.28 -15.75 -6.48
N GLU A 152 -2.39 -15.03 -7.16
CA GLU A 152 -2.08 -13.63 -6.84
C GLU A 152 -3.26 -12.71 -7.14
N ARG A 153 -3.64 -11.91 -6.15
CA ARG A 153 -4.75 -10.95 -6.21
C ARG A 153 -4.31 -9.61 -5.64
N LEU A 154 -5.00 -8.53 -6.02
CA LEU A 154 -4.92 -7.28 -5.27
C LEU A 154 -5.31 -7.53 -3.82
N MET A 155 -4.57 -6.95 -2.88
CA MET A 155 -4.89 -7.08 -1.48
C MET A 155 -6.17 -6.29 -1.16
N PRO A 156 -7.25 -6.94 -0.67
CA PRO A 156 -8.46 -6.23 -0.28
C PRO A 156 -8.23 -5.49 1.04
N SER A 157 -9.07 -4.51 1.32
CA SER A 157 -9.16 -3.92 2.66
C SER A 157 -10.62 -3.77 3.09
N GLN A 158 -10.98 -4.36 4.22
CA GLN A 158 -12.32 -4.25 4.83
C GLN A 158 -12.55 -2.87 5.47
N GLY A 159 -11.54 -2.02 5.53
CA GLY A 159 -11.68 -0.65 6.00
C GLY A 159 -10.36 0.01 6.33
N ALA A 160 -10.33 1.34 6.19
CA ALA A 160 -9.21 2.15 6.60
C ALA A 160 -9.09 2.19 8.13
N TRP A 161 -7.96 1.75 8.66
CA TRP A 161 -7.52 2.13 10.00
C TRP A 161 -6.52 3.28 9.86
N LYS A 162 -6.83 4.46 10.38
CA LYS A 162 -5.88 5.58 10.38
C LYS A 162 -5.14 5.60 11.73
N PRO A 163 -3.80 5.53 11.78
CA PRO A 163 -3.09 5.81 13.02
C PRO A 163 -3.45 7.22 13.51
N LYS A 164 -3.67 7.38 14.81
CA LYS A 164 -3.79 8.71 15.43
C LYS A 164 -2.45 9.43 15.23
N ARG A 165 -2.49 10.69 14.77
CA ARG A 165 -1.30 11.51 14.47
C ARG A 165 -0.45 11.71 15.72
#